data_AF-A0A2N2IL33-F1
#
_entry.id   AF-A0A2N2IL33-F1
#
_cell.length_a   1.000
_cell.length_b   1.000
_cell.length_c   1.000
_cell.angle_alpha   90.00
_cell.angle_beta   90.00
_cell.angle_gamma   90.00
#
_symmetry.space_group_name_H-M   'P 1'
#
loop_
_entity.id
_entity.type
_entity.pdbx_description
1 polymer ?
#
loop_
_entity_poly.entity_id
_entity_poly.type
_entity_poly.pdbx_seq_one_letter_code
_entity_poly.pdbx_strand_id
1 'polypeptide(L)'
;MKKTDIKTWLFPAIMLTGAAIGILLLWPREVKPPTMEEAKVRPVPPVPGAPLGEVDRMDVRNRYGEFTLEKRADGWMMTRPFLARANHAVIKSLFERLGKAEFGIV
;
A
#
# COMPACT_ATOMS: atom_id res chain seq x y z
N MET A 1 40.87 4.12 38.28
CA MET A 1 40.23 4.57 37.02
C MET A 1 40.92 3.87 35.85
N LYS A 2 40.24 2.91 35.20
CA LYS A 2 40.78 2.21 34.02
C LYS A 2 40.86 3.23 32.86
N LYS A 3 42.07 3.54 32.40
CA LYS A 3 42.27 4.34 31.18
C LYS A 3 41.77 3.49 30.01
N THR A 4 40.56 3.77 29.54
CA THR A 4 40.02 3.12 28.35
C THR A 4 40.86 3.55 27.16
N ASP A 5 41.62 2.61 26.61
CA ASP A 5 42.50 2.86 25.47
C ASP A 5 41.65 3.33 24.29
N ILE A 6 41.90 4.56 23.82
CA ILE A 6 41.09 5.26 22.81
C ILE A 6 40.94 4.44 21.52
N LYS A 7 41.93 3.58 21.25
CA LYS A 7 41.94 2.65 20.12
C LYS A 7 40.85 1.58 20.22
N THR A 8 40.43 1.19 21.43
CA THR A 8 39.36 0.21 21.67
C THR A 8 37.97 0.74 21.29
N TRP A 9 37.79 2.06 21.27
CA TRP A 9 36.50 2.71 20.95
C TRP A 9 36.42 3.23 19.50
N LEU A 10 37.57 3.49 18.89
CA LEU A 10 37.66 3.99 17.51
C LEU A 10 37.19 2.97 16.46
N PHE A 11 37.58 1.70 16.58
CA PHE A 11 37.18 0.66 15.62
C PHE A 11 35.67 0.42 15.54
N PRO A 12 34.94 0.19 16.66
CA PRO A 12 33.50 -0.02 16.58
C PRO A 12 32.76 1.24 16.11
N ALA A 13 33.23 2.43 16.48
CA ALA A 13 32.64 3.69 16.04
C ALA A 13 32.74 3.89 14.52
N ILE A 14 33.90 3.60 13.92
CA ILE A 14 34.10 3.70 12.47
C ILE A 14 33.23 2.66 11.74
N MET A 15 33.14 1.44 12.27
CA MET A 15 32.35 0.39 11.65
C MET A 15 30.84 0.69 11.68
N LEU A 16 30.32 1.22 12.80
CA LEU A 16 28.94 1.66 12.93
C LEU A 16 28.62 2.82 11.99
N THR A 17 29.56 3.75 11.83
CA THR A 17 29.40 4.89 10.92
C THR A 17 29.36 4.42 9.46
N GLY A 18 30.23 3.50 9.06
CA GLY A 18 30.22 2.90 7.73
C GLY A 18 28.94 2.12 7.43
N ALA A 19 28.44 1.35 8.40
CA ALA A 19 27.17 0.65 8.28
C ALA A 19 25.99 1.62 8.16
N ALA A 20 25.95 2.69 8.94
CA ALA A 20 24.91 3.72 8.86
C ALA A 20 24.92 4.43 7.49
N ILE A 21 26.10 4.75 6.96
CA ILE A 21 26.25 5.35 5.63
C ILE A 21 25.82 4.36 4.54
N GLY A 22 26.21 3.09 4.65
CA GLY A 22 25.79 2.03 3.73
C GLY A 22 24.28 1.86 3.71
N ILE A 23 23.65 1.83 4.89
CA ILE A 23 22.19 1.78 5.03
C ILE A 23 21.54 3.03 4.44
N LEU A 24 22.07 4.23 4.69
CA LEU A 24 21.54 5.48 4.15
C LEU A 24 21.63 5.57 2.61
N LEU A 25 22.71 5.00 2.03
CA LEU A 25 22.93 4.99 0.58
C LEU A 25 22.16 3.88 -0.14
N LEU A 26 21.98 2.72 0.52
CA LEU A 26 21.21 1.59 0.00
C LEU A 26 19.72 1.67 0.36
N TRP A 27 19.33 2.60 1.23
CA TRP A 27 17.92 2.81 1.54
C TRP A 27 17.19 3.18 0.24
N PRO A 28 16.09 2.50 -0.10
CA PRO A 28 15.33 2.81 -1.31
C PRO A 28 14.87 4.26 -1.23
N ARG A 29 15.56 5.15 -1.96
CA ARG A 29 15.15 6.52 -2.13
C ARG A 29 13.87 6.49 -2.95
N GLU A 30 12.76 6.79 -2.28
CA GLU A 30 11.49 7.29 -2.82
C GLU A 30 11.25 6.79 -4.25
N VAL A 31 10.49 5.70 -4.40
CA VAL A 31 9.95 5.29 -5.70
C VAL A 31 9.12 6.45 -6.21
N LYS A 32 9.74 7.33 -7.01
CA LYS A 32 9.07 8.50 -7.55
C LYS A 32 7.84 7.97 -8.29
N PRO A 33 6.63 8.43 -7.93
CA PRO A 33 5.44 8.06 -8.70
C PRO A 33 5.72 8.45 -10.15
N PRO A 34 5.47 7.55 -11.12
CA PRO A 34 5.81 7.79 -12.51
C PRO A 34 5.20 9.11 -12.96
N THR A 35 6.03 9.96 -13.55
CA THR A 35 5.57 11.24 -14.10
C THR A 35 4.63 10.95 -15.28
N MET A 36 3.64 11.80 -15.56
CA MET A 36 2.64 11.60 -16.64
C MET A 36 3.28 11.27 -18.00
N GLU A 37 4.49 11.75 -18.26
CA GLU A 37 5.32 11.42 -19.44
C GLU A 37 5.77 9.94 -19.47
N GLU A 38 6.22 9.38 -18.33
CA GLU A 38 6.59 7.95 -18.23
C GLU A 38 5.37 7.02 -18.24
N ALA A 39 4.23 7.51 -17.74
CA ALA A 39 2.95 6.79 -17.76
C ALA A 39 2.40 6.61 -19.19
N LYS A 40 2.69 7.53 -20.12
CA LYS A 40 2.31 7.36 -21.53
C LYS A 40 3.08 6.25 -22.24
N VAL A 41 4.29 5.95 -21.80
CA VAL A 41 5.17 4.94 -22.45
C VAL A 41 4.84 3.52 -21.96
N ARG A 42 4.31 3.39 -20.74
CA ARG A 42 3.88 2.10 -20.23
C ARG A 42 2.44 1.84 -20.72
N PRO A 43 2.19 0.80 -21.53
CA PRO A 43 0.83 0.37 -21.75
C PRO A 43 0.23 0.13 -20.36
N VAL A 44 -0.94 0.73 -20.10
CA VAL A 44 -1.73 0.43 -18.90
C VAL A 44 -1.75 -1.09 -18.82
N PRO A 45 -1.23 -1.70 -17.73
CA PRO A 45 -1.32 -3.15 -17.58
C PRO A 45 -2.78 -3.49 -17.87
N PRO A 46 -3.07 -4.44 -18.78
CA PRO A 46 -4.43 -4.86 -19.01
C PRO A 46 -4.98 -5.10 -17.62
N VAL A 47 -5.97 -4.30 -17.19
CA VAL A 47 -6.64 -4.58 -15.93
C VAL A 47 -7.13 -5.99 -16.15
N PRO A 48 -6.52 -7.02 -15.50
CA PRO A 48 -7.06 -8.36 -15.63
C PRO A 48 -8.53 -8.16 -15.29
N GLY A 49 -9.45 -8.74 -16.06
CA GLY A 49 -10.88 -8.67 -15.73
C GLY A 49 -11.08 -9.32 -14.37
N ALA A 50 -10.72 -8.59 -13.32
CA ALA A 50 -10.32 -9.16 -12.07
C ALA A 50 -11.62 -9.68 -11.51
N PRO A 51 -11.73 -10.99 -11.29
CA PRO A 51 -12.97 -11.56 -10.84
C PRO A 51 -13.30 -10.83 -9.55
N LEU A 52 -14.43 -10.12 -9.51
CA LEU A 52 -14.80 -9.32 -8.34
C LEU A 52 -14.93 -10.17 -7.05
N GLY A 53 -14.94 -11.51 -7.20
CA GLY A 53 -14.82 -12.46 -6.09
C GLY A 53 -13.47 -12.46 -5.35
N GLU A 54 -12.40 -11.97 -5.98
CA GLU A 54 -11.05 -11.82 -5.40
C GLU A 54 -10.82 -10.41 -4.81
N VAL A 55 -11.85 -9.56 -4.77
CA VAL A 55 -11.72 -8.24 -4.16
C VAL A 55 -11.66 -8.39 -2.64
N ASP A 56 -10.52 -8.02 -2.07
CA ASP A 56 -10.30 -8.02 -0.62
C ASP A 56 -10.48 -6.64 0.02
N ARG A 57 -10.50 -5.57 -0.78
CA ARG A 57 -10.64 -4.19 -0.32
C ARG A 57 -11.36 -3.33 -1.33
N MET A 58 -12.26 -2.47 -0.86
CA MET A 58 -12.94 -1.45 -1.65
C MET A 58 -12.81 -0.10 -0.95
N ASP A 59 -12.17 0.86 -1.64
CA ASP A 59 -12.09 2.25 -1.23
C ASP A 59 -13.07 3.08 -2.08
N VAL A 60 -14.00 3.77 -1.42
CA VAL A 60 -14.97 4.65 -2.10
C VAL A 60 -14.75 6.06 -1.61
N ARG A 61 -14.54 6.99 -2.55
CA ARG A 61 -14.37 8.40 -2.28
C ARG A 61 -15.34 9.21 -3.12
N ASN A 62 -16.05 10.13 -2.50
CA ASN A 62 -16.93 11.06 -3.17
C ASN A 62 -16.81 12.45 -2.51
N ARG A 63 -17.60 13.42 -2.99
CA ARG A 63 -17.64 14.79 -2.43
C ARG A 63 -18.04 14.88 -0.96
N TYR A 64 -18.65 13.82 -0.42
CA TYR A 64 -19.17 13.77 0.94
C TYR A 64 -18.25 13.01 1.91
N GLY A 65 -17.22 12.33 1.40
CA GLY A 65 -16.25 11.64 2.24
C GLY A 65 -15.64 10.41 1.58
N GLU A 66 -14.93 9.65 2.41
CA GLU A 66 -14.27 8.41 2.05
C GLU A 66 -14.65 7.31 3.03
N PHE A 67 -14.89 6.10 2.52
CA PHE A 67 -14.99 4.91 3.34
C PHE A 67 -14.23 3.75 2.72
N THR A 68 -13.76 2.86 3.59
CA THR A 68 -13.01 1.66 3.21
C THR A 68 -13.69 0.44 3.76
N LEU A 69 -13.94 -0.53 2.89
CA LEU A 69 -14.38 -1.87 3.25
C LEU A 69 -13.23 -2.85 3.00
N GLU A 70 -12.96 -3.72 3.97
CA GLU A 70 -11.97 -4.79 3.88
C GLU A 70 -12.63 -6.13 4.22
N LYS A 71 -12.28 -7.15 3.44
CA LYS A 71 -12.69 -8.53 3.67
C LYS A 71 -11.78 -9.12 4.75
N ARG A 72 -12.38 -9.55 5.86
CA ARG A 72 -11.71 -10.26 6.95
C ARG A 72 -12.25 -11.68 7.08
N ALA A 73 -11.62 -12.49 7.94
CA ALA A 73 -11.97 -13.90 8.13
C ALA A 73 -13.45 -14.09 8.49
N ASP A 74 -13.97 -13.20 9.31
CA ASP A 74 -15.31 -13.19 9.80
C ASP A 74 -16.29 -12.55 8.80
N GLY A 75 -15.84 -11.80 7.80
CA GLY A 75 -16.67 -11.14 6.78
C GLY A 75 -16.20 -9.73 6.42
N TRP A 76 -17.05 -8.96 5.75
CA TRP A 76 -16.71 -7.59 5.37
C TRP A 76 -16.81 -6.62 6.55
N MET A 77 -15.79 -5.80 6.71
CA MET A 77 -15.68 -4.79 7.75
C MET A 77 -15.42 -3.43 7.12
N MET A 78 -16.15 -2.41 7.55
CA MET A 78 -15.74 -1.03 7.33
C MET A 78 -14.60 -0.72 8.29
N THR A 79 -13.47 -0.25 7.76
CA THR A 79 -12.28 0.09 8.56
C THR A 79 -12.05 1.58 8.66
N ARG A 80 -12.63 2.37 7.74
CA ARG A 80 -12.60 3.83 7.75
C ARG A 80 -14.00 4.40 7.42
N PRO A 81 -14.44 5.47 8.09
CA PRO A 81 -13.70 6.23 9.12
C PRO A 81 -13.71 5.59 10.51
N PHE A 82 -14.58 4.61 10.77
CA PHE A 82 -14.61 3.85 12.01
C PHE A 82 -14.83 2.36 11.72
N LEU A 83 -14.55 1.53 12.72
CA LEU A 83 -14.69 0.08 12.62
C LEU A 83 -16.17 -0.31 12.79
N ALA A 84 -16.73 -0.93 11.75
CA ALA A 84 -18.08 -1.47 11.80
C ALA A 84 -18.23 -2.72 10.93
N ARG A 85 -19.10 -3.63 11.36
CA ARG A 85 -19.48 -4.78 10.56
C ARG A 85 -20.29 -4.32 9.35
N ALA A 86 -19.86 -4.69 8.16
CA ALA A 86 -20.62 -4.36 6.95
C ALA A 86 -21.63 -5.46 6.62
N ASN A 87 -22.75 -5.07 6.01
CA ASN A 87 -23.78 -6.02 5.61
C ASN A 87 -23.31 -6.83 4.39
N HIS A 88 -23.08 -8.12 4.60
CA HIS A 88 -22.56 -9.03 3.57
C HIS A 88 -23.48 -9.12 2.34
N ALA A 89 -24.80 -9.16 2.52
CA ALA A 89 -25.75 -9.26 1.41
C ALA A 89 -25.72 -8.00 0.53
N VAL A 90 -25.62 -6.83 1.15
CA VAL A 90 -25.53 -5.55 0.43
C VAL A 90 -24.24 -5.50 -0.39
N ILE A 91 -23.10 -5.85 0.21
CA ILE A 91 -21.79 -5.85 -0.49
C ILE A 91 -21.78 -6.85 -1.64
N LYS A 92 -22.30 -8.06 -1.43
CA LYS A 92 -22.42 -9.06 -2.50
C LYS A 92 -23.24 -8.52 -3.69
N SER A 93 -24.40 -7.92 -3.40
CA SER A 93 -25.25 -7.33 -4.44
C SER A 93 -24.57 -6.16 -5.18
N LEU A 94 -23.72 -5.40 -4.50
CA LEU A 94 -22.93 -4.32 -5.10
C LEU A 94 -21.91 -4.89 -6.10
N PHE A 95 -21.13 -5.90 -5.70
CA PHE A 95 -20.16 -6.53 -6.60
C PHE A 95 -20.83 -7.23 -7.79
N GLU A 96 -21.99 -7.87 -7.59
CA GLU A 96 -22.76 -8.44 -8.72
C GLU A 96 -23.21 -7.36 -9.72
N ARG A 97 -23.54 -6.16 -9.25
CA ARG A 97 -23.89 -5.02 -10.12
C ARG A 97 -22.66 -4.44 -10.81
N LEU A 98 -21.54 -4.30 -10.09
CA LEU A 98 -20.27 -3.83 -10.66
C LEU A 98 -19.72 -4.82 -11.70
N GLY A 99 -19.90 -6.12 -11.51
CA GLY A 99 -19.43 -7.13 -12.47
C GLY A 99 -20.23 -7.15 -13.78
N LYS A 100 -21.44 -6.58 -13.76
CA LYS A 100 -22.26 -6.35 -14.94
C LYS A 100 -22.03 -4.98 -15.57
N ALA A 101 -21.35 -4.08 -14.86
CA ALA A 101 -20.96 -2.80 -15.42
C ALA A 101 -19.79 -3.05 -16.38
N GLU A 102 -19.99 -2.75 -17.65
CA GLU A 102 -18.86 -2.59 -18.57
C GLU A 102 -18.09 -1.37 -18.10
N PHE A 103 -16.98 -1.58 -17.36
CA PHE A 103 -16.03 -0.52 -17.09
C PHE A 103 -15.37 -0.16 -18.43
N GLY A 104 -16.00 0.76 -19.16
CA GLY A 104 -15.36 1.44 -20.28
C GLY A 104 -14.21 2.25 -19.73
N ILE A 105 -13.01 1.68 -19.70
CA ILE A 105 -11.78 2.46 -19.64
C ILE A 105 -11.62 3.03 -21.06
N VAL A 106 -12.27 4.17 -21.30
CA VAL A 106 -12.12 4.97 -22.53
C VAL A 106 -10.89 5.86 -22.39
#